data_AF-A0A376CXH4-F1
#
_entry.id   AF-A0A376CXH4-F1
#
_cell.length_a   1.000
_cell.length_b   1.000
_cell.length_c   1.000
_cell.angle_alpha   90.00
_cell.angle_beta   90.00
_cell.angle_gamma   90.00
#
_symmetry.space_group_name_H-M   'P 1'
#
loop_
_entity.id
_entity.type
_entity.pdbx_description
1 polymer ?
#
loop_
_entity_poly.entity_id
_entity_poly.type
_entity_poly.pdbx_seq_one_letter_code
_entity_poly.pdbx_strand_id
1 'polypeptide(L)'
;MSNNTETTTPEVLNFADIEGSNLLRPFATVYAADQARLIGRLTTLGFDIDGDEDTDLQSLDMESVADFIDYVTDNFAVNADKFREFTAGYGGLNKALSLTLSYAAELGKEQS
;
A
#
# COMPACT_ATOMS: atom_id res chain seq x y z
N MET A 1 36.16 -7.69 -27.01
CA MET A 1 34.74 -7.87 -27.37
C MET A 1 33.95 -7.61 -26.12
N SER A 2 33.17 -6.52 -26.11
CA SER A 2 32.53 -5.97 -24.91
C SER A 2 31.33 -6.78 -24.43
N ASN A 3 31.17 -6.73 -23.11
CA ASN A 3 30.16 -7.27 -22.20
C ASN A 3 28.70 -7.29 -22.70
N ASN A 4 27.99 -8.38 -22.39
CA ASN A 4 26.53 -8.38 -22.19
C ASN A 4 26.26 -8.72 -20.71
N THR A 5 26.22 -7.69 -19.87
CA THR A 5 25.48 -7.76 -18.60
C THR A 5 24.04 -7.43 -18.96
N GLU A 6 23.17 -8.43 -19.01
CA GLU A 6 21.73 -8.23 -19.01
C GLU A 6 21.36 -7.59 -17.67
N THR A 7 21.17 -6.27 -17.69
CA THR A 7 20.53 -5.55 -16.60
C THR A 7 19.06 -5.94 -16.63
N THR A 8 18.65 -6.92 -15.85
CA THR A 8 17.22 -7.17 -15.59
C THR A 8 16.69 -5.94 -14.87
N THR A 9 16.05 -5.05 -15.63
CA THR A 9 15.23 -3.98 -15.05
C THR A 9 14.20 -4.67 -14.15
N PRO A 10 14.11 -4.36 -12.85
CA PRO A 10 13.07 -4.93 -12.00
C PRO A 10 11.73 -4.61 -12.65
N GLU A 11 10.93 -5.65 -12.90
CA GLU A 11 9.59 -5.50 -13.46
C GLU A 11 8.80 -4.59 -12.51
N VAL A 12 8.44 -3.40 -12.97
CA VAL A 12 7.58 -2.50 -12.20
C VAL A 12 6.23 -3.17 -12.13
N LEU A 13 5.95 -3.85 -11.01
CA LEU A 13 4.67 -4.50 -10.76
C LEU A 13 3.58 -3.42 -10.82
N ASN A 14 2.64 -3.55 -11.75
CA ASN A 14 1.52 -2.63 -11.83
C ASN A 14 0.59 -2.92 -10.66
N PHE A 15 0.13 -1.89 -9.94
CA PHE A 15 -0.79 -2.08 -8.81
C PHE A 15 -2.04 -2.89 -9.19
N ALA A 16 -2.50 -2.78 -10.44
CA ALA A 16 -3.61 -3.57 -10.94
C ALA A 16 -3.40 -5.10 -10.83
N ASP A 17 -2.14 -5.56 -10.86
CA ASP A 17 -1.77 -6.97 -10.81
C ASP A 17 -1.62 -7.50 -9.38
N ILE A 18 -1.71 -6.64 -8.36
CA ILE A 18 -1.67 -7.03 -6.94
C ILE A 18 -3.00 -7.68 -6.55
N GLU A 19 -2.92 -8.83 -5.89
CA GLU A 19 -4.10 -9.51 -5.35
C GLU A 19 -4.88 -8.58 -4.42
N GLY A 20 -6.18 -8.40 -4.68
CA GLY A 20 -7.04 -7.51 -3.89
C GLY A 20 -6.99 -6.03 -4.31
N SER A 21 -6.25 -5.65 -5.35
CA SER A 21 -6.22 -4.27 -5.89
C SER A 21 -7.62 -3.71 -6.20
N ASN A 22 -8.51 -4.56 -6.68
CA ASN A 22 -9.91 -4.24 -6.96
C ASN A 22 -10.79 -3.99 -5.72
N LEU A 23 -10.28 -4.27 -4.51
CA LEU A 23 -10.98 -4.00 -3.25
C LEU A 23 -10.81 -2.55 -2.79
N LEU A 24 -9.84 -1.81 -3.34
CA LEU A 24 -9.63 -0.40 -3.06
C LEU A 24 -10.24 0.50 -4.14
N ARG A 25 -10.61 1.72 -3.75
CA ARG A 25 -11.20 2.74 -4.62
C ARG A 25 -10.30 3.00 -5.84
N PRO A 26 -10.85 3.21 -7.04
CA PRO A 26 -10.04 3.62 -8.18
C PRO A 26 -9.32 4.94 -7.89
N PHE A 27 -8.05 5.06 -8.28
CA PHE A 27 -7.20 6.24 -7.99
C PHE A 27 -7.87 7.57 -8.41
N ALA A 28 -8.53 7.59 -9.57
CA ALA A 28 -9.24 8.76 -10.09
C ALA A 28 -10.39 9.27 -9.19
N THR A 29 -10.81 8.49 -8.20
CA THR A 29 -11.86 8.87 -7.24
C THR A 29 -11.30 9.38 -5.91
N VAL A 30 -9.99 9.33 -5.70
CA VAL A 30 -9.34 9.78 -4.47
C VAL A 30 -8.98 11.25 -4.60
N TYR A 31 -9.55 12.08 -3.74
CA TYR A 31 -9.24 13.50 -3.71
C TYR A 31 -7.93 13.77 -2.96
N ALA A 32 -7.26 14.87 -3.29
CA ALA A 32 -5.95 15.24 -2.71
C ALA A 32 -5.94 15.24 -1.17
N ALA A 33 -7.04 15.65 -0.52
CA ALA A 33 -7.12 15.62 0.94
C ALA A 33 -7.09 14.19 1.52
N ASP A 34 -7.69 13.22 0.82
CA ASP A 34 -7.68 11.82 1.25
C ASP A 34 -6.30 11.20 1.02
N GLN A 35 -5.65 11.53 -0.10
CA GLN A 35 -4.26 11.16 -0.37
C GLN A 35 -3.34 11.68 0.76
N ALA A 36 -3.45 12.97 1.10
CA ALA A 36 -2.63 13.58 2.15
C ALA A 36 -2.85 12.92 3.53
N ARG A 37 -4.08 12.52 3.85
CA ARG A 37 -4.37 11.79 5.10
C ARG A 37 -3.80 10.38 5.10
N LEU A 38 -3.90 9.67 3.98
CA LEU A 38 -3.33 8.33 3.83
C LEU A 38 -1.80 8.38 4.00
N ILE A 39 -1.16 9.27 3.26
CA ILE A 39 0.29 9.53 3.30
C ILE A 39 0.72 9.93 4.72
N GLY A 40 0.06 10.91 5.33
CA GLY A 40 0.41 11.38 6.67
C GLY A 40 0.29 10.30 7.75
N ARG A 41 -0.69 9.40 7.63
CA ARG A 41 -0.82 8.25 8.54
C ARG A 41 0.30 7.23 8.33
N LEU A 42 0.67 6.93 7.10
CA LEU A 42 1.79 6.04 6.80
C LEU A 42 3.11 6.59 7.33
N THR A 43 3.39 7.88 7.12
CA THR A 43 4.59 8.53 7.65
C THR A 43 4.59 8.53 9.18
N THR A 44 3.43 8.67 9.83
CA THR A 44 3.32 8.60 11.30
C THR A 44 3.66 7.20 11.84
N LEU A 45 3.35 6.16 11.07
CA LEU A 45 3.78 4.79 11.37
C LEU A 45 5.26 4.55 11.07
N GLY A 46 5.96 5.48 10.41
CA GLY A 46 7.36 5.29 10.02
C GLY A 46 7.55 4.53 8.72
N PHE A 47 6.49 4.35 7.92
CA PHE A 47 6.62 3.87 6.55
C PHE A 47 7.06 5.01 5.64
N ASP A 48 8.09 4.75 4.83
CA ASP A 48 8.44 5.60 3.71
C ASP A 48 7.62 5.19 2.48
N ILE A 49 7.13 6.19 1.75
CA ILE A 49 6.31 6.00 0.55
C ILE A 49 7.20 5.92 -0.69
N ASP A 50 8.44 6.38 -0.58
CA ASP A 50 9.44 6.37 -1.66
C ASP A 50 10.13 5.01 -1.84
N GLY A 51 9.69 3.98 -1.11
CA GLY A 51 10.09 2.59 -1.35
C GLY A 51 11.35 2.13 -0.62
N ASP A 52 11.75 2.79 0.47
CA ASP A 52 12.68 2.18 1.42
C ASP A 52 11.91 1.06 2.18
N GLU A 53 12.03 -0.17 1.67
CA GLU A 53 11.42 -1.41 2.18
C GLU A 53 11.91 -1.82 3.59
N ASP A 54 12.65 -0.96 4.29
CA ASP A 54 13.34 -1.31 5.54
C ASP A 54 12.57 -0.92 6.80
N THR A 55 11.24 -0.67 6.69
CA THR A 55 10.40 -0.54 7.88
C THR A 55 10.28 -1.89 8.58
N ASP A 56 11.07 -2.09 9.64
CA ASP A 56 10.97 -3.26 10.50
C ASP A 56 9.58 -3.31 11.13
N LEU A 57 8.72 -4.23 10.66
CA LEU A 57 7.38 -4.44 11.19
C LEU A 57 7.38 -4.73 12.70
N GLN A 58 8.48 -5.25 13.26
CA GLN A 58 8.59 -5.49 14.71
C GLN A 58 8.80 -4.22 15.53
N SER A 59 9.21 -3.12 14.88
CA SER A 59 9.40 -1.81 15.51
C SER A 59 8.12 -0.97 15.55
N LEU A 60 7.09 -1.39 14.81
CA LEU A 60 5.83 -0.67 14.70
C LEU A 60 4.94 -0.88 15.92
N ASP A 61 4.24 0.18 16.32
CA ASP A 61 3.13 0.07 17.25
C ASP A 61 1.95 -0.64 16.56
N MET A 62 1.67 -1.87 16.98
CA MET A 62 0.64 -2.72 16.38
C MET A 62 -0.77 -2.13 16.55
N GLU A 63 -1.02 -1.34 17.59
CA GLU A 63 -2.33 -0.68 17.77
C GLU A 63 -2.50 0.41 16.70
N SER A 64 -1.48 1.25 16.50
CA SER A 64 -1.49 2.25 15.44
C SER A 64 -1.58 1.63 14.04
N VAL A 65 -0.98 0.45 13.82
CA VAL A 65 -1.13 -0.31 12.57
C VAL A 65 -2.57 -0.81 12.38
N ALA A 66 -3.21 -1.31 13.44
CA ALA A 66 -4.61 -1.73 13.39
C ALA A 66 -5.53 -0.56 13.06
N ASP A 67 -5.37 0.58 13.75
CA ASP A 67 -6.11 1.82 13.48
C ASP A 67 -5.95 2.31 12.03
N PHE A 68 -4.75 2.12 11.47
CA PHE A 68 -4.48 2.46 10.08
C PHE A 68 -5.21 1.53 9.10
N ILE A 69 -5.20 0.21 9.35
CA ILE A 69 -5.93 -0.77 8.53
C ILE A 69 -7.43 -0.49 8.58
N ASP A 70 -7.99 -0.16 9.74
CA ASP A 70 -9.40 0.21 9.88
C ASP A 70 -9.70 1.52 9.13
N TYR A 71 -8.84 2.53 9.25
CA TYR A 71 -8.97 3.76 8.49
C TYR A 71 -9.00 3.50 6.97
N VAL A 72 -8.12 2.65 6.45
CA VAL A 72 -8.07 2.29 5.03
C VAL A 72 -9.33 1.53 4.62
N THR A 73 -9.76 0.59 5.45
CA THR A 73 -10.99 -0.19 5.24
C THR A 73 -12.20 0.72 5.11
N ASP A 74 -12.32 1.73 5.98
CA ASP A 74 -13.52 2.57 6.03
C ASP A 74 -13.52 3.69 4.97
N ASN A 75 -12.35 4.16 4.52
CA ASN A 75 -12.24 5.32 3.63
C ASN A 75 -11.83 4.97 2.19
N PHE A 76 -11.13 3.85 2.00
CA PHE A 76 -10.53 3.47 0.73
C PHE A 76 -11.03 2.15 0.18
N ALA A 77 -11.61 1.26 0.98
CA ALA A 77 -12.23 0.06 0.43
C ALA A 77 -13.49 0.41 -0.38
N VAL A 78 -13.65 -0.24 -1.54
CA VAL A 78 -14.91 -0.20 -2.31
C VAL A 78 -16.02 -0.91 -1.54
N ASN A 79 -15.66 -1.95 -0.80
CA ASN A 79 -16.53 -2.68 0.09
C ASN A 79 -15.74 -3.13 1.33
N ALA A 80 -16.06 -2.54 2.48
CA ALA A 80 -15.35 -2.77 3.73
C ALA A 80 -15.39 -4.25 4.17
N ASP A 81 -16.53 -4.93 4.01
CA ASP A 81 -16.67 -6.33 4.43
C ASP A 81 -15.82 -7.28 3.57
N LYS A 82 -15.76 -7.05 2.26
CA LYS A 82 -14.89 -7.81 1.36
C LYS A 82 -13.41 -7.56 1.63
N PHE A 83 -13.04 -6.33 1.98
CA PHE A 83 -11.68 -6.01 2.38
C PHE A 83 -11.31 -6.75 3.66
N ARG A 84 -12.18 -6.72 4.69
CA ARG A 84 -11.99 -7.45 5.94
C ARG A 84 -11.88 -8.97 5.72
N GLU A 85 -12.69 -9.54 4.84
CA GLU A 85 -12.60 -10.96 4.47
C GLU A 85 -11.25 -11.28 3.81
N PHE A 86 -10.81 -10.45 2.88
CA PHE A 86 -9.54 -10.62 2.18
C PHE A 86 -8.32 -10.54 3.13
N THR A 87 -8.37 -9.61 4.09
CA THR A 87 -7.31 -9.40 5.08
C THR A 87 -7.52 -10.20 6.37
N ALA A 88 -8.43 -11.17 6.40
CA ALA A 88 -8.63 -12.05 7.54
C ALA A 88 -7.71 -13.29 7.49
N GLY A 89 -7.48 -13.88 8.66
CA GLY A 89 -6.77 -15.15 8.80
C GLY A 89 -5.26 -15.06 8.62
N TYR A 90 -4.63 -16.21 8.33
CA TYR A 90 -3.18 -16.29 8.19
C TYR A 90 -2.67 -15.35 7.11
N GLY A 91 -1.69 -14.51 7.47
CA GLY A 91 -1.11 -13.51 6.58
C GLY A 91 -1.99 -12.28 6.36
N GLY A 92 -3.11 -12.14 7.07
CA GLY A 92 -4.04 -11.01 6.94
C GLY A 92 -3.39 -9.64 7.11
N LEU A 93 -2.53 -9.50 8.13
CA LEU A 93 -1.73 -8.28 8.36
C LEU A 93 -0.84 -7.94 7.15
N ASN A 94 -0.10 -8.93 6.64
CA ASN A 94 0.79 -8.72 5.48
C ASN A 94 -0.01 -8.35 4.23
N LYS A 95 -1.14 -9.02 3.98
CA LYS A 95 -2.03 -8.66 2.86
C LYS A 95 -2.53 -7.24 2.97
N ALA A 96 -2.99 -6.81 4.15
CA ALA A 96 -3.46 -5.46 4.40
C ALA A 96 -2.37 -4.42 4.17
N LEU A 97 -1.19 -4.63 4.76
CA LEU A 97 -0.05 -3.71 4.63
C LEU A 97 0.48 -3.65 3.22
N SER A 98 0.78 -4.79 2.58
CA SER A 98 1.28 -4.82 1.20
C SER A 98 0.31 -4.11 0.24
N LEU A 99 -0.98 -4.42 0.32
CA LEU A 99 -1.98 -3.80 -0.55
C LEU A 99 -2.08 -2.29 -0.31
N THR A 100 -2.07 -1.85 0.95
CA THR A 100 -2.21 -0.44 1.28
C THR A 100 -0.97 0.37 0.96
N LEU A 101 0.22 -0.16 1.23
CA LEU A 101 1.50 0.49 0.93
C LEU A 101 1.65 0.67 -0.57
N SER A 102 1.39 -0.38 -1.36
CA SER A 102 1.44 -0.27 -2.82
C SER A 102 0.40 0.74 -3.35
N TYR A 103 -0.80 0.77 -2.77
CA TYR A 103 -1.82 1.74 -3.15
C TYR A 103 -1.41 3.19 -2.85
N ALA A 104 -0.82 3.43 -1.68
CA ALA A 104 -0.32 4.74 -1.29
C ALA A 104 0.88 5.18 -2.14
N ALA A 105 1.78 4.24 -2.47
CA ALA A 105 2.90 4.50 -3.37
C ALA A 105 2.40 4.96 -4.76
N GLU A 106 1.40 4.30 -5.34
CA GLU A 106 0.80 4.76 -6.61
C GLU A 106 0.15 6.14 -6.51
N LEU A 107 -0.54 6.43 -5.40
CA LEU A 107 -1.15 7.75 -5.19
C LEU A 107 -0.12 8.86 -4.96
N GLY A 108 1.05 8.52 -4.42
CA GLY A 108 2.16 9.43 -4.14
C GLY A 108 3.05 9.72 -5.35
N LYS A 109 3.02 8.88 -6.40
CA LYS A 109 3.75 9.12 -7.64
C LYS A 109 3.27 10.42 -8.30
N GLU A 110 4.20 11.31 -8.61
CA GLU A 110 3.95 12.40 -9.55
C GLU A 110 3.56 11.77 -10.89
N GLN A 111 2.31 11.95 -11.33
CA GLN A 111 1.94 11.62 -12.71
C GLN A 111 2.73 12.55 -13.63
N SER A 112 3.81 12.01 -14.19
CA SER A 112 4.70 12.65 -15.15
C SER A 112 4.18 12.50 -16.57
#